data_AF-A0A965EHG0-F1
#
_entry.id   AF-A0A965EHG0-F1
#
_cell.length_a   1.000
_cell.length_b   1.000
_cell.length_c   1.000
_cell.angle_alpha   90.00
_cell.angle_beta   90.00
_cell.angle_gamma   90.00
#
_symmetry.space_group_name_H-M   'P 1'
#
loop_
_entity.id
_entity.type
_entity.pdbx_description
1 polymer ?
#
loop_
_entity_poly.entity_id
_entity_poly.type
_entity_poly.pdbx_seq_one_letter_code
_entity_poly.pdbx_strand_id
1 'polypeptide(L)'
;MAVAKQEGLDEPTIEKVKAYEASDLTERHKVALRFADAIMTQPGQISDELRSDLFVHFTREQIVEMTVDVMKWNYQKIPVSLRNDFEVKEGELVPLVFDENGHWVKPS
;
A
#
# COMPACT_ATOMS: atom_id res chain seq x y z
N MET A 1 -3.33 -8.25 -2.11
CA MET A 1 -3.19 -9.48 -1.28
C MET A 1 -2.49 -10.63 -2.00
N ALA A 2 -2.60 -10.77 -3.33
CA ALA A 2 -1.92 -11.83 -4.09
C ALA A 2 -0.37 -11.86 -3.93
N VAL A 3 0.27 -10.69 -3.90
CA VAL A 3 1.75 -10.60 -3.78
C VAL A 3 2.25 -10.98 -2.38
N ALA A 4 1.54 -10.59 -1.31
CA ALA A 4 1.97 -10.90 0.07
C ALA A 4 1.95 -12.41 0.37
N LYS A 5 0.98 -13.15 -0.18
CA LYS A 5 0.90 -14.61 -0.06
C LYS A 5 1.99 -15.32 -0.87
N GLN A 6 2.40 -14.74 -2.01
CA GLN A 6 3.52 -15.24 -2.83
C GLN A 6 4.88 -15.10 -2.13
N GLU A 7 5.07 -14.06 -1.33
CA GLU A 7 6.31 -13.79 -0.58
C GLU A 7 6.34 -14.49 0.80
N GLY A 8 5.37 -15.37 1.10
CA GLY A 8 5.40 -16.22 2.29
C GLY A 8 4.80 -15.62 3.57
N LEU A 9 4.02 -14.54 3.49
CA LEU A 9 3.17 -14.16 4.63
C LEU A 9 2.05 -15.21 4.80
N ASP A 10 2.01 -15.82 5.98
CA ASP A 10 0.96 -16.76 6.34
C ASP A 10 -0.38 -16.03 6.64
N GLU A 11 -1.49 -16.73 6.47
CA GLU A 11 -2.83 -16.20 6.72
C GLU A 11 -3.00 -15.66 8.17
N PRO A 12 -2.42 -16.28 9.21
CA PRO A 12 -2.42 -15.72 10.57
C PRO A 12 -1.76 -14.34 10.68
N THR A 13 -0.62 -14.11 10.00
CA THR A 13 0.06 -12.81 10.02
C THR A 13 -0.77 -11.74 9.30
N ILE A 14 -1.50 -12.12 8.25
CA ILE A 14 -2.39 -11.19 7.54
C ILE A 14 -3.51 -10.70 8.47
N GLU A 15 -4.12 -11.58 9.26
CA GLU A 15 -5.15 -11.18 10.23
C GLU A 15 -4.58 -10.28 11.34
N LYS A 16 -3.35 -10.55 11.79
CA LYS A 16 -2.66 -9.67 12.73
C LYS A 16 -2.45 -8.28 12.14
N VAL A 17 -2.05 -8.16 10.87
CA VAL A 17 -1.88 -6.87 10.20
C VAL A 17 -3.21 -6.11 10.07
N LYS A 18 -4.34 -6.77 9.81
CA LYS A 18 -5.65 -6.10 9.74
C LYS A 18 -6.08 -5.50 11.08
N ALA A 19 -5.73 -6.14 12.19
CA ALA A 19 -6.05 -5.72 13.55
C ALA A 19 -4.78 -5.36 14.35
N TYR A 20 -3.81 -4.70 13.71
CA TYR A 20 -2.45 -4.59 14.24
C TYR A 20 -2.36 -3.97 15.63
N GLU A 21 -3.23 -3.01 15.95
CA GLU A 21 -3.27 -2.37 17.27
C GLU A 21 -3.50 -3.38 18.40
N ALA A 22 -4.44 -4.30 18.19
CA ALA A 22 -4.82 -5.35 19.15
C ALA A 22 -3.98 -6.63 19.02
N SER A 23 -3.09 -6.70 18.01
CA SER A 23 -2.26 -7.86 17.77
C SER A 23 -1.02 -7.90 18.67
N ASP A 24 -0.34 -9.05 18.66
CA ASP A 24 0.96 -9.31 19.29
C ASP A 24 2.15 -8.86 18.43
N LEU A 25 1.91 -8.10 17.35
CA LEU A 25 2.99 -7.49 16.57
C LEU A 25 3.86 -6.59 17.45
N THR A 26 5.15 -6.51 17.13
CA THR A 26 6.07 -5.60 17.84
C THR A 26 5.66 -4.15 17.62
N GLU A 27 5.97 -3.26 18.57
CA GLU A 27 5.69 -1.83 18.41
C GLU A 27 6.35 -1.25 17.15
N ARG A 28 7.54 -1.75 16.78
CA ARG A 28 8.19 -1.39 15.51
C ARG A 28 7.27 -1.65 14.30
N HIS A 29 6.59 -2.80 14.24
CA HIS A 29 5.65 -3.10 13.16
C HIS A 29 4.37 -2.27 13.27
N LYS A 30 3.83 -2.07 14.48
CA LYS A 30 2.62 -1.25 14.67
C LYS A 30 2.86 0.20 14.24
N VAL A 31 4.00 0.79 14.59
CA VAL A 31 4.38 2.15 14.17
C VAL A 31 4.49 2.25 12.64
N ALA A 32 5.08 1.25 11.97
CA ALA A 32 5.11 1.22 10.50
C ALA A 32 3.70 1.15 9.89
N LEU A 33 2.81 0.35 10.47
CA LEU A 33 1.42 0.21 10.00
C LEU A 33 0.59 1.48 10.24
N ARG A 34 0.71 2.12 11.42
CA ARG A 34 0.11 3.45 11.68
C ARG A 34 0.57 4.48 10.65
N PHE A 35 1.87 4.49 10.34
CA PHE A 35 2.42 5.41 9.33
C PHE A 35 1.88 5.10 7.94
N ALA A 36 1.84 3.83 7.53
CA ALA A 36 1.28 3.41 6.25
C ALA A 36 -0.19 3.80 6.10
N ASP A 37 -1.02 3.61 7.14
CA ASP A 37 -2.41 4.03 7.15
C ASP A 37 -2.54 5.57 7.04
N ALA A 38 -1.77 6.30 7.84
CA ALA A 38 -1.81 7.75 7.88
C ALA A 38 -1.40 8.36 6.53
N ILE A 39 -0.30 7.90 5.93
CA ILE A 39 0.18 8.42 4.65
C ILE A 39 -0.73 8.03 3.49
N MET A 40 -1.38 6.85 3.56
CA MET A 40 -2.34 6.41 2.55
C MET A 40 -3.63 7.23 2.59
N THR A 41 -4.13 7.60 3.77
CA THR A 41 -5.45 8.21 3.94
C THR A 41 -5.39 9.73 4.07
N GLN A 42 -4.58 10.26 4.99
CA GLN A 42 -4.54 11.68 5.38
C GLN A 42 -3.09 12.10 5.68
N PRO A 43 -2.21 12.20 4.65
CA PRO A 43 -0.79 12.49 4.85
C PRO A 43 -0.52 13.84 5.54
N GLY A 44 -1.44 14.81 5.41
CA GLY A 44 -1.35 16.10 6.08
C GLY A 44 -1.69 16.08 7.57
N GLN A 45 -2.12 14.94 8.12
CA GLN A 45 -2.51 14.77 9.53
C GLN A 45 -1.57 13.82 10.30
N ILE A 46 -0.39 13.53 9.76
CA ILE A 46 0.64 12.77 10.50
C ILE A 46 1.07 13.62 11.70
N SER A 47 0.80 13.13 12.91
CA SER A 47 1.08 13.87 14.15
C SER A 47 2.57 13.89 14.50
N ASP A 48 2.97 14.84 15.35
CA ASP A 48 4.34 14.95 15.83
C ASP A 48 4.74 13.72 16.67
N GLU A 49 3.78 13.12 17.39
CA GLU A 49 4.00 11.89 18.15
C GLU A 49 4.34 10.72 17.24
N LEU A 50 3.54 10.49 16.18
CA LEU A 50 3.81 9.43 15.20
C LEU A 50 5.15 9.66 14.49
N ARG A 51 5.49 10.92 14.21
CA ARG A 51 6.80 11.28 13.65
C ARG A 51 7.93 10.94 14.61
N SER A 52 7.77 11.24 15.90
CA SER A 52 8.75 10.89 16.94
C SER A 52 8.94 9.37 17.03
N ASP A 53 7.84 8.61 17.10
CA ASP A 53 7.84 7.15 17.19
C ASP A 53 8.56 6.50 16.00
N LEU A 54 8.39 7.05 14.79
CA LEU A 54 9.14 6.59 13.61
C LEU A 54 10.65 6.70 13.81
N PHE A 55 11.14 7.84 14.32
CA PHE A 55 12.56 8.04 14.57
C PHE A 55 13.11 7.23 15.76
N VAL A 56 12.23 6.73 16.64
CA VAL A 56 12.62 5.77 17.69
C VAL A 56 12.91 4.38 17.11
N HIS A 57 12.15 3.96 16.08
CA HIS A 57 12.18 2.59 15.58
C HIS A 57 12.88 2.39 14.23
N PHE A 58 13.09 3.46 13.48
CA PHE A 58 13.60 3.42 12.11
C PHE A 58 14.64 4.52 11.87
N THR A 59 15.61 4.23 11.00
CA THR A 59 16.51 5.25 10.50
C THR A 59 15.80 6.16 9.50
N ARG A 60 16.38 7.33 9.23
CA ARG A 60 15.84 8.25 8.22
C ARG A 60 15.70 7.59 6.85
N GLU A 61 16.67 6.77 6.46
CA GLU A 61 16.69 6.05 5.18
C GLU A 61 15.53 5.04 5.10
N GLN A 62 15.30 4.28 6.19
CA GLN A 62 14.18 3.34 6.28
C GLN A 62 12.83 4.05 6.22
N ILE A 63 12.69 5.23 6.83
CA ILE A 63 11.46 6.04 6.76
C ILE A 63 11.22 6.52 5.31
N VAL A 64 12.28 6.94 4.61
CA VAL A 64 12.18 7.35 3.20
C VAL A 64 11.79 6.18 2.31
N GLU A 65 12.43 5.02 2.48
CA GLU A 65 12.10 3.79 1.74
C GLU A 65 10.63 3.40 1.95
N MET A 66 10.19 3.32 3.20
CA MET A 66 8.80 3.02 3.56
C MET A 66 7.81 4.03 2.97
N THR A 67 8.17 5.32 2.94
CA THR A 67 7.36 6.37 2.32
C THR A 67 7.17 6.10 0.83
N VAL A 68 8.25 5.82 0.11
CA VAL A 68 8.22 5.56 -1.34
C VAL A 68 7.46 4.27 -1.64
N ASP A 69 7.65 3.22 -0.83
CA ASP A 69 6.95 1.96 -0.99
C ASP A 69 5.44 2.11 -0.84
N VAL A 70 4.96 2.81 0.20
CA VAL A 70 3.53 3.05 0.37
C VAL A 70 2.99 3.96 -0.74
N MET A 71 3.74 4.99 -1.16
CA MET A 71 3.30 5.87 -2.26
C MET A 71 3.23 5.17 -3.61
N LYS A 72 4.11 4.21 -3.88
CA LYS A 72 4.05 3.40 -5.11
C LYS A 72 2.69 2.69 -5.23
N TRP A 73 2.15 2.19 -4.13
CA TRP A 73 0.85 1.51 -4.10
C TRP A 73 -0.35 2.47 -4.14
N ASN A 74 -0.15 3.77 -3.88
CA ASN A 74 -1.19 4.79 -4.06
C ASN A 74 -1.54 5.07 -5.53
N TYR A 75 -0.81 4.51 -6.50
CA TYR A 75 -1.12 4.64 -7.93
C TYR A 75 -2.56 4.23 -8.27
N GLN A 76 -3.14 3.28 -7.52
CA GLN A 76 -4.54 2.84 -7.66
C GLN A 76 -5.57 3.99 -7.63
N LYS A 77 -5.25 5.12 -6.99
CA LYS A 77 -6.14 6.29 -6.92
C LYS A 77 -6.40 6.91 -8.29
N ILE A 78 -5.46 6.80 -9.24
CA ILE A 78 -5.62 7.36 -10.59
C ILE A 78 -6.61 6.51 -11.41
N PRO A 79 -6.44 5.18 -11.58
CA PRO A 79 -7.43 4.35 -12.25
C PRO A 79 -8.82 4.41 -11.60
N VAL A 80 -8.92 4.36 -10.27
CA VAL A 80 -10.22 4.41 -9.57
C VAL A 80 -10.94 5.73 -9.80
N SER A 81 -10.25 6.88 -9.68
CA SER A 81 -10.88 8.20 -9.90
C SER A 81 -11.32 8.42 -11.35
N LEU A 82 -10.61 7.83 -12.30
CA LEU A 82 -10.96 7.85 -13.73
C LEU A 82 -11.98 6.77 -14.11
N ARG A 83 -12.45 5.95 -13.15
CA ARG A 83 -13.29 4.76 -13.40
C ARG A 83 -12.71 3.84 -14.48
N ASN A 84 -11.39 3.71 -14.44
CA ASN A 84 -10.61 2.80 -15.28
C ASN A 84 -10.12 1.55 -14.52
N ASP A 85 -10.49 1.46 -13.25
CA ASP A 85 -10.53 0.22 -12.48
C ASP A 85 -11.56 -0.70 -13.15
N PHE A 86 -11.08 -1.79 -13.74
CA PHE A 86 -11.91 -2.93 -14.12
C PHE A 86 -11.69 -4.02 -13.07
N GLU A 87 -12.77 -4.68 -12.65
CA GLU A 87 -12.71 -5.82 -11.75
C GLU A 87 -11.82 -6.92 -12.36
N VAL A 88 -10.76 -7.31 -11.67
CA VAL A 88 -9.92 -8.44 -12.07
C VAL A 88 -10.76 -9.70 -11.89
N LYS A 89 -11.24 -10.27 -13.00
CA LYS A 89 -11.94 -11.56 -13.00
C LYS A 89 -10.92 -12.70 -13.12
N GLU A 90 -11.08 -13.71 -12.28
CA GLU A 90 -10.21 -14.88 -12.30
C GLU A 90 -10.26 -15.56 -13.67
N GLY A 91 -9.11 -15.70 -14.32
CA GLY A 91 -8.98 -16.28 -15.67
C GLY A 91 -9.10 -15.28 -16.83
N GLU A 92 -9.40 -14.00 -16.58
CA GLU A 92 -9.42 -12.96 -17.61
C GLU A 92 -8.17 -12.07 -17.49
N LEU A 93 -7.36 -12.03 -18.54
CA LEU A 93 -6.33 -11.00 -18.69
C LEU A 93 -7.02 -9.72 -19.17
N VAL A 94 -6.83 -8.60 -18.45
CA VAL A 94 -7.20 -7.28 -18.97
C VAL A 94 -5.99 -6.78 -19.76
N PRO A 95 -5.99 -6.83 -21.10
CA PRO A 95 -4.84 -6.43 -21.88
C PRO A 95 -4.62 -4.93 -21.74
N LEU A 96 -3.41 -4.55 -21.32
CA LEU A 96 -2.96 -3.17 -21.41
C LEU A 96 -2.56 -2.89 -22.86
N VAL A 97 -3.48 -2.29 -23.62
CA VAL A 97 -3.28 -1.98 -25.04
C VAL A 97 -2.95 -0.50 -25.20
N PHE A 98 -1.92 -0.20 -25.99
CA PHE A 98 -1.58 1.15 -26.43
C PHE A 98 -1.78 1.23 -27.95
N ASP A 99 -2.29 2.37 -28.43
CA ASP A 99 -2.34 2.67 -29.86
C ASP A 99 -0.94 2.98 -30.42
N GLU A 100 -0.86 3.16 -31.74
CA GLU A 100 0.40 3.48 -32.43
C GLU A 100 1.04 4.81 -31.97
N ASN A 101 0.28 5.67 -31.28
CA ASN A 101 0.74 6.95 -30.72
C ASN A 101 1.08 6.85 -29.23
N GLY A 102 0.97 5.66 -28.63
CA GLY A 102 1.23 5.43 -27.21
C GLY A 102 0.08 5.86 -26.28
N HIS A 103 -1.11 6.16 -26.81
CA HIS A 103 -2.29 6.37 -25.99
C HIS A 103 -2.86 5.04 -25.53
N TRP A 104 -3.24 4.97 -24.26
CA TRP A 104 -3.94 3.81 -23.73
C TRP A 104 -5.32 3.66 -24.40
N VAL A 105 -5.62 2.45 -24.90
CA VAL A 105 -6.90 2.11 -25.52
C VAL A 105 -7.75 1.39 -24.49
N LYS A 106 -8.95 1.93 -24.23
CA LYS A 106 -9.91 1.35 -23.30
C LYS A 106 -10.41 -0.01 -23.79
N PRO A 107 -10.29 -1.09 -23.00
CA PRO A 107 -10.96 -2.36 -23.30
C PRO A 107 -12.48 -2.15 -23.36
N SER A 108 -13.13 -2.72 -24.39
CA SER A 108 -14.58 -2.70 -24.60
C SER A 108 -15.30 -3.71 -23.71
#